data_AF-A0AAN8IRH9-F1
#
_entry.id   AF-A0AAN8IRH9-F1
#
_cell.length_a   1.000
_cell.length_b   1.000
_cell.length_c   1.000
_cell.angle_alpha   90.00
_cell.angle_beta   90.00
_cell.angle_gamma   90.00
#
_symmetry.space_group_name_H-M   'P 1'
#
loop_
_entity.id
_entity.type
_entity.pdbx_description
1 polymer ?
#
loop_
_entity_poly.entity_id
_entity_poly.type
_entity_poly.pdbx_seq_one_letter_code
_entity_poly.pdbx_strand_id
1 'polypeptide(L)'
;MWLLIYVKRYTRLTPTYAVIMLFDVTLFTYVSSGPFWRPIERQGCRISWWTNFIYMNNFLLQDKECCMGWTWYLANDIQLHYVVAPILFIAFAKNIRWGMLIGGLMMAGSSLIQLWIVLENDYPPAPLLTAKLQIIKTLDAYWKDVYVRPYVRCGPFIVGVIVGFLLNYLTPNQKSNAVKIPKKWVLIGWTCSTVLGLYSVFGLYDYARTGDISEWWRALYVIAGRHSYALALGWVTFACATKNGGKF
;
A
#
# COMPACT_ATOMS: atom_id res chain seq x y z
N MET A 1 -7.87 18.97 -17.67
CA MET A 1 -6.65 18.14 -17.64
C MET A 1 -6.76 16.97 -16.65
N TRP A 2 -7.07 17.19 -15.37
CA TRP A 2 -7.21 16.13 -14.35
C TRP A 2 -8.29 15.08 -14.66
N LEU A 3 -9.48 15.51 -15.11
CA LEU A 3 -10.56 14.60 -15.52
C LEU A 3 -10.11 13.56 -16.56
N LEU A 4 -9.29 13.95 -17.54
CA LEU A 4 -8.76 13.03 -18.55
C LEU A 4 -7.81 11.99 -17.94
N ILE A 5 -6.98 12.38 -16.97
CA ILE A 5 -6.09 11.46 -16.26
C ILE A 5 -6.92 10.43 -15.49
N TYR A 6 -7.98 10.89 -14.82
CA TYR A 6 -8.87 10.05 -14.02
C TYR A 6 -9.65 9.07 -14.89
N VAL A 7 -10.25 9.54 -15.97
CA VAL A 7 -10.99 8.70 -16.92
C VAL A 7 -10.06 7.67 -17.54
N LYS A 8 -8.86 8.06 -18.00
CA LYS A 8 -7.88 7.12 -18.57
C LYS A 8 -7.46 6.03 -17.59
N ARG A 9 -7.27 6.36 -16.31
CA ARG A 9 -6.92 5.35 -15.30
C ARG A 9 -8.09 4.41 -15.03
N TYR A 10 -9.29 4.96 -14.93
CA TYR A 10 -10.53 4.18 -14.74
C TYR A 10 -10.75 3.21 -15.89
N THR A 11 -10.73 3.69 -17.14
CA THR A 11 -10.94 2.84 -18.33
C THR A 11 -9.83 1.83 -18.56
N ARG A 12 -8.62 2.04 -18.02
CA ARG A 12 -7.53 1.05 -18.07
C ARG A 12 -7.72 -0.11 -17.08
N LEU A 13 -8.21 0.18 -15.87
CA LEU A 13 -8.29 -0.83 -14.79
C LEU A 13 -9.62 -1.56 -14.78
N THR A 14 -10.73 -0.83 -14.98
CA THR A 14 -12.08 -1.35 -14.83
C THR A 14 -12.44 -2.50 -15.78
N PRO A 15 -12.01 -2.53 -17.07
CA PRO A 15 -12.32 -3.66 -17.94
C PRO A 15 -11.70 -4.97 -17.47
N THR A 16 -10.41 -4.97 -17.11
CA THR A 16 -9.75 -6.13 -16.53
C THR A 16 -10.43 -6.54 -15.23
N TYR A 17 -10.81 -5.57 -14.42
CA TYR A 17 -11.50 -5.83 -13.16
C TYR A 17 -12.85 -6.52 -13.37
N ALA A 18 -13.64 -6.09 -14.38
CA ALA A 18 -14.90 -6.72 -14.75
C ALA A 18 -14.70 -8.18 -15.21
N VAL A 19 -13.69 -8.43 -16.03
CA VAL A 19 -13.38 -9.77 -16.53
C VAL A 19 -12.99 -10.71 -15.39
N ILE A 20 -12.15 -10.25 -14.45
CA ILE A 20 -11.77 -11.05 -13.28
C ILE A 20 -12.98 -11.32 -12.38
N MET A 21 -13.84 -10.33 -12.16
CA MET A 21 -15.09 -10.51 -11.39
C MET A 21 -15.99 -11.55 -12.04
N LEU A 22 -16.13 -11.53 -13.37
CA LEU A 22 -16.92 -12.53 -14.10
C LEU A 22 -16.36 -13.94 -13.89
N PHE A 23 -15.05 -14.13 -14.00
CA PHE A 23 -14.42 -15.42 -13.74
C PHE A 23 -14.57 -15.87 -12.30
N ASP A 24 -14.48 -14.95 -11.34
CA ASP A 24 -14.61 -15.23 -9.92
C ASP A 24 -16.00 -15.80 -9.58
N VAL A 25 -17.07 -15.16 -10.05
CA VAL A 25 -18.44 -15.61 -9.77
C VAL A 25 -18.87 -16.83 -10.58
N THR A 26 -18.28 -17.05 -11.77
CA THR A 26 -18.67 -18.14 -12.68
C THR A 26 -17.72 -19.34 -12.60
N LEU A 27 -16.46 -19.16 -12.98
CA LEU A 27 -15.52 -20.22 -13.32
C LEU A 27 -14.71 -20.72 -12.11
N PHE A 28 -14.26 -19.82 -11.23
CA PHE A 28 -13.37 -20.15 -10.12
C PHE A 28 -14.00 -21.09 -9.09
N THR A 29 -15.32 -21.14 -9.01
CA THR A 29 -16.04 -22.14 -8.22
C THR A 29 -15.84 -23.58 -8.72
N TYR A 30 -15.52 -23.78 -10.00
CA TYR A 30 -15.43 -25.11 -10.62
C TYR A 30 -14.00 -25.57 -10.91
N VAL A 31 -13.04 -24.65 -11.00
CA VAL A 31 -11.67 -24.96 -11.47
C VAL A 31 -10.69 -25.20 -10.34
N SER A 32 -11.04 -24.89 -9.09
CA SER A 32 -10.12 -25.02 -7.97
C SER A 32 -10.85 -25.43 -6.69
N SER A 33 -10.12 -26.12 -5.82
CA SER A 33 -10.58 -26.68 -4.55
C SER A 33 -9.42 -26.67 -3.56
N GLY A 34 -9.67 -26.30 -2.31
CA GLY A 34 -8.64 -26.26 -1.28
C GLY A 34 -9.16 -25.71 0.05
N PRO A 35 -8.45 -25.92 1.16
CA PRO A 35 -8.89 -25.52 2.50
C PRO A 35 -9.04 -23.99 2.64
N PHE A 36 -8.27 -23.22 1.87
CA PHE A 36 -8.39 -21.76 1.77
C PHE A 36 -9.14 -21.29 0.51
N TRP A 37 -9.50 -22.22 -0.38
CA TRP A 37 -10.27 -21.91 -1.58
C TRP A 37 -11.75 -21.89 -1.21
N ARG A 38 -12.26 -20.69 -0.90
CA ARG A 38 -13.65 -20.50 -0.50
C ARG A 38 -14.49 -20.15 -1.73
N PRO A 39 -15.40 -21.02 -2.20
CA PRO A 39 -16.39 -20.66 -3.23
C PRO A 39 -17.49 -19.69 -2.72
N ILE A 40 -17.25 -19.03 -1.58
CA ILE A 40 -18.22 -18.32 -0.75
C ILE A 40 -18.54 -16.92 -1.32
N GLU A 41 -17.72 -16.38 -2.23
CA GLU A 41 -17.94 -15.01 -2.70
C GLU A 41 -19.18 -14.82 -3.59
N ARG A 42 -19.83 -15.90 -4.05
CA ARG A 42 -21.07 -15.79 -4.85
C ARG A 42 -22.19 -15.05 -4.13
N GLN A 43 -22.33 -15.21 -2.80
CA GLN A 43 -23.38 -14.52 -2.05
C GLN A 43 -23.02 -13.04 -1.81
N GLY A 44 -21.79 -12.77 -1.34
CA GLY A 44 -21.26 -11.41 -1.23
C GLY A 44 -21.33 -10.62 -2.54
N CYS A 45 -20.89 -11.22 -3.65
CA CYS A 45 -20.92 -10.59 -4.98
C CYS A 45 -22.32 -10.31 -5.51
N ARG A 46 -23.38 -11.02 -5.09
CA ARG A 46 -24.74 -10.63 -5.50
C ARG A 46 -25.16 -9.26 -4.96
N ILE A 47 -24.64 -8.88 -3.79
CA ILE A 47 -25.04 -7.66 -3.08
C ILE A 47 -24.04 -6.53 -3.30
N SER A 48 -22.74 -6.82 -3.20
CA SER A 48 -21.68 -5.80 -3.09
C SER A 48 -20.85 -5.61 -4.36
N TRP A 49 -21.12 -6.32 -5.46
CA TRP A 49 -20.32 -6.23 -6.71
C TRP A 49 -20.12 -4.80 -7.21
N TRP A 50 -21.16 -3.97 -7.15
CA TRP A 50 -21.13 -2.60 -7.66
C TRP A 50 -20.15 -1.71 -6.90
N THR A 51 -19.87 -2.01 -5.63
CA THR A 51 -18.92 -1.24 -4.79
C THR A 51 -17.49 -1.30 -5.34
N ASN A 52 -17.14 -2.39 -6.04
CA ASN A 52 -15.86 -2.56 -6.72
C ASN A 52 -15.72 -1.65 -7.94
N PHE A 53 -16.79 -1.47 -8.72
CA PHE A 53 -16.77 -0.64 -9.93
C PHE A 53 -16.71 0.85 -9.66
N ILE A 54 -17.20 1.27 -8.49
CA ILE A 54 -17.06 2.64 -8.00
C ILE A 54 -15.80 2.82 -7.13
N TYR A 55 -14.98 1.77 -6.94
CA TYR A 55 -13.78 1.79 -6.10
C TYR A 55 -14.05 2.27 -4.66
N MET A 56 -15.16 1.82 -4.07
CA MET A 56 -15.57 2.12 -2.68
C MET A 56 -15.77 0.84 -1.84
N ASN A 57 -15.26 -0.29 -2.31
CA ASN A 57 -15.32 -1.59 -1.63
C ASN A 57 -14.40 -1.68 -0.39
N ASN A 58 -13.79 -0.58 0.04
CA ASN A 58 -13.06 -0.44 1.30
C ASN A 58 -13.79 0.46 2.32
N PHE A 59 -14.92 1.07 1.94
CA PHE A 59 -15.77 1.86 2.82
C PHE A 59 -17.16 1.26 2.95
N LEU A 60 -17.75 0.89 1.82
CA LEU A 60 -19.12 0.42 1.75
C LEU A 60 -19.16 -1.09 2.02
N LEU A 61 -20.23 -1.50 2.70
CA LEU A 61 -20.61 -2.91 2.90
C LEU A 61 -19.49 -3.80 3.49
N GLN A 62 -18.55 -3.23 4.26
CA GLN A 62 -17.51 -4.00 4.95
C GLN A 62 -18.08 -4.95 6.02
N ASP A 63 -19.27 -4.64 6.53
CA ASP A 63 -20.00 -5.47 7.50
C ASP A 63 -20.76 -6.63 6.87
N LYS A 64 -20.77 -6.70 5.53
CA LYS A 64 -21.36 -7.80 4.76
C LYS A 64 -20.25 -8.54 4.03
N GLU A 65 -20.57 -9.70 3.47
CA GLU A 65 -19.64 -10.40 2.59
C GLU A 65 -19.23 -9.51 1.41
N CYS A 66 -17.96 -9.11 1.42
CA CYS A 66 -17.37 -8.27 0.38
C CYS A 66 -17.09 -9.11 -0.86
N CYS A 67 -17.50 -8.62 -2.02
CA CYS A 67 -17.14 -9.20 -3.30
C CYS A 67 -15.68 -8.88 -3.63
N MET A 68 -14.88 -9.89 -3.91
CA MET A 68 -13.43 -9.80 -4.14
C MET A 68 -12.75 -8.99 -3.07
N GLY A 69 -12.89 -9.40 -1.81
CA GLY A 69 -12.40 -8.63 -0.67
C GLY A 69 -10.95 -8.18 -0.82
N TRP A 70 -10.09 -8.99 -1.47
CA TRP A 70 -8.68 -8.70 -1.72
C TRP A 70 -8.38 -7.48 -2.59
N THR A 71 -9.35 -6.92 -3.30
CA THR A 71 -9.15 -5.78 -4.23
C THR A 71 -9.27 -4.42 -3.55
N TRP A 72 -9.45 -4.40 -2.22
CA TRP A 72 -9.48 -3.18 -1.40
C TRP A 72 -8.29 -2.24 -1.70
N TYR A 73 -7.13 -2.78 -2.06
CA TYR A 73 -5.93 -1.99 -2.38
C TYR A 73 -6.10 -1.18 -3.68
N LEU A 74 -6.90 -1.68 -4.62
CA LEU A 74 -7.18 -1.01 -5.89
C LEU A 74 -8.10 0.18 -5.66
N ALA A 75 -9.10 0.04 -4.79
CA ALA A 75 -9.92 1.16 -4.35
C ALA A 75 -9.10 2.23 -3.63
N ASN A 76 -8.23 1.81 -2.71
CA ASN A 76 -7.30 2.72 -2.03
C ASN A 76 -6.42 3.48 -3.04
N ASP A 77 -5.83 2.80 -4.02
CA ASP A 77 -4.99 3.42 -5.05
C ASP A 77 -5.76 4.46 -5.88
N ILE A 78 -6.99 4.17 -6.31
CA ILE A 78 -7.84 5.12 -7.03
C ILE A 78 -8.20 6.34 -6.16
N GLN A 79 -8.59 6.11 -4.90
CA GLN A 79 -8.95 7.17 -3.96
C GLN A 79 -7.77 8.11 -3.67
N LEU A 80 -6.60 7.53 -3.39
CA LEU A 80 -5.36 8.30 -3.20
C LEU A 80 -4.96 9.02 -4.49
N HIS A 81 -5.17 8.41 -5.65
CA HIS A 81 -4.91 9.05 -6.93
C HIS A 81 -5.82 10.27 -7.18
N TYR A 82 -7.08 10.22 -6.77
CA TYR A 82 -8.02 11.34 -6.94
C TYR A 82 -7.81 12.49 -5.94
N VAL A 83 -7.38 12.18 -4.71
CA VAL A 83 -7.26 13.18 -3.64
C VAL A 83 -5.81 13.59 -3.39
N VAL A 84 -4.91 12.63 -3.16
CA VAL A 84 -3.52 12.91 -2.74
C VAL A 84 -2.66 13.35 -3.91
N ALA A 85 -2.81 12.74 -5.09
CA ALA A 85 -1.95 13.04 -6.23
C ALA A 85 -2.02 14.51 -6.69
N PRO A 86 -3.21 15.14 -6.86
CA PRO A 86 -3.28 16.56 -7.25
C PRO A 86 -2.62 17.49 -6.24
N ILE A 87 -2.82 17.23 -4.94
CA ILE A 87 -2.23 18.03 -3.86
C ILE A 87 -0.70 17.98 -3.95
N LEU A 88 -0.14 16.77 -4.06
CA LEU A 88 1.30 16.59 -4.19
C LEU A 88 1.83 17.19 -5.49
N PHE A 89 1.17 16.97 -6.62
CA PHE A 89 1.63 17.49 -7.90
C PHE A 89 1.61 19.02 -7.95
N ILE A 90 0.59 19.67 -7.38
CA ILE A 90 0.54 21.13 -7.24
C ILE A 90 1.68 21.62 -6.32
N ALA A 91 1.92 20.93 -5.20
CA ALA A 91 2.99 21.27 -4.28
C ALA A 91 4.38 21.14 -4.93
N PHE A 92 4.64 20.02 -5.62
CA PHE A 92 5.88 19.77 -6.35
C PHE A 92 6.09 20.75 -7.50
N ALA A 93 5.02 21.13 -8.21
CA ALA A 93 5.09 22.13 -9.28
C ALA A 93 5.47 23.52 -8.76
N LYS A 94 5.07 23.88 -7.54
CA LYS A 94 5.47 25.15 -6.91
C LYS A 94 6.90 25.10 -6.40
N ASN A 95 7.26 24.08 -5.64
CA ASN A 95 8.61 23.88 -5.11
C ASN A 95 8.79 22.44 -4.63
N ILE A 96 9.94 21.84 -4.96
CA ILE A 96 10.32 20.51 -4.45
C ILE A 96 10.25 20.43 -2.91
N ARG A 97 10.66 21.49 -2.19
CA ARG A 97 10.63 21.53 -0.73
C ARG A 97 9.20 21.44 -0.18
N TRP A 98 8.25 22.12 -0.82
CA TRP A 98 6.83 22.08 -0.44
C TRP A 98 6.23 20.70 -0.70
N GLY A 99 6.54 20.09 -1.84
CA GLY A 99 6.09 18.72 -2.13
C GLY A 99 6.63 17.70 -1.12
N MET A 100 7.91 17.78 -0.77
CA MET A 100 8.52 16.92 0.25
C MET A 100 7.92 17.16 1.65
N LEU A 101 7.71 18.42 2.04
CA LEU A 101 7.12 18.78 3.33
C LEU A 101 5.69 18.25 3.45
N ILE A 102 4.83 18.53 2.47
CA ILE A 102 3.42 18.10 2.48
C ILE A 102 3.34 16.57 2.43
N GLY A 103 4.14 15.92 1.58
CA GLY A 103 4.22 14.46 1.56
C GLY A 103 4.63 13.87 2.90
N GLY A 104 5.67 14.42 3.54
CA GLY A 104 6.13 14.00 4.86
C GLY A 104 5.07 14.18 5.95
N LEU A 105 4.37 15.32 5.96
CA LEU A 105 3.28 15.59 6.90
C LEU A 105 2.10 14.62 6.72
N MET A 106 1.72 14.30 5.48
CA MET A 106 0.66 13.34 5.19
C MET A 106 1.04 11.92 5.63
N MET A 107 2.30 11.52 5.42
CA MET A 107 2.81 10.22 5.89
C MET A 107 2.82 10.14 7.42
N ALA A 108 3.31 11.19 8.09
CA ALA A 108 3.33 11.28 9.54
C ALA A 108 1.90 11.26 10.13
N GLY A 109 0.99 12.06 9.56
CA GLY A 109 -0.42 12.06 9.97
C GLY A 109 -1.08 10.69 9.80
N SER A 110 -0.83 10.00 8.68
CA SER A 110 -1.31 8.63 8.46
C SER A 110 -0.76 7.63 9.48
N SER A 111 0.52 7.72 9.86
CA SER A 111 1.09 6.86 10.90
C SER A 111 0.50 7.14 12.27
N LEU A 112 0.28 8.42 12.60
CA LEU A 112 -0.28 8.83 13.89
C LEU A 112 -1.73 8.39 14.03
N ILE A 113 -2.54 8.53 12.97
CA ILE A 113 -3.91 8.02 12.93
C ILE A 113 -3.91 6.50 13.11
N GLN A 114 -3.02 5.79 12.40
CA GLN A 114 -2.91 4.33 12.54
C GLN A 114 -2.52 3.94 13.98
N LEU A 115 -1.53 4.62 14.56
CA LEU A 115 -1.10 4.36 15.93
C LEU A 115 -2.24 4.60 16.92
N TRP A 116 -2.94 5.71 16.79
CA TRP A 116 -4.05 6.06 17.67
C TRP A 116 -5.16 4.99 17.65
N ILE A 117 -5.61 4.57 16.45
CA ILE A 117 -6.64 3.52 16.32
C ILE A 117 -6.16 2.20 16.92
N VAL A 118 -4.88 1.86 16.72
CA VAL A 118 -4.30 0.60 17.21
C VAL A 118 -4.19 0.59 18.73
N LEU A 119 -3.79 1.69 19.35
CA LEU A 119 -3.67 1.79 20.81
C LEU A 119 -5.03 1.85 21.50
N GLU A 120 -6.00 2.59 20.94
CA GLU A 120 -7.35 2.73 21.52
C GLU A 120 -8.11 1.40 21.54
N ASN A 121 -8.01 0.62 20.46
CA ASN A 121 -8.77 -0.63 20.29
C ASN A 121 -7.95 -1.88 20.64
N ASP A 122 -6.75 -1.70 21.21
CA ASP A 122 -5.78 -2.76 21.52
C ASP A 122 -5.54 -3.76 20.36
N TYR A 123 -5.39 -3.22 19.16
CA TYR A 123 -5.23 -4.02 17.95
C TYR A 123 -3.80 -4.58 17.80
N PRO A 124 -3.64 -5.70 17.06
CA PRO A 124 -2.33 -6.21 16.71
C PRO A 124 -1.57 -5.24 15.76
N PRO A 125 -0.22 -5.27 15.75
CA PRO A 125 0.59 -4.37 14.91
C PRO A 125 0.36 -4.58 13.40
N ALA A 126 0.00 -5.80 13.00
CA ALA A 126 -0.29 -6.20 11.63
C ALA A 126 -1.27 -7.38 11.63
N PRO A 127 -2.01 -7.62 10.53
CA PRO A 127 -2.91 -8.76 10.45
C PRO A 127 -2.13 -10.02 10.10
N LEU A 128 -1.40 -10.52 11.09
CA LEU A 128 -0.64 -11.76 11.00
C LEU A 128 -1.40 -12.86 11.73
N LEU A 129 -1.40 -14.04 11.13
CA LEU A 129 -1.79 -15.25 11.83
C LEU A 129 -0.68 -15.57 12.84
N THR A 130 -1.07 -15.71 14.10
CA THR A 130 -0.16 -15.99 15.23
C THR A 130 -0.63 -17.24 15.97
N ALA A 131 0.21 -17.73 16.89
CA ALA A 131 -0.14 -18.88 17.73
C ALA A 131 -1.36 -18.64 18.65
N LYS A 132 -1.74 -17.38 18.92
CA LYS A 132 -2.86 -17.03 19.79
C LYS A 132 -4.15 -16.89 19.00
N LEU A 133 -5.05 -17.86 19.14
CA LEU A 133 -6.34 -17.90 18.45
C LEU A 133 -7.24 -16.69 18.74
N GLN A 134 -7.09 -16.03 19.89
CA GLN A 134 -7.83 -14.82 20.26
C GLN A 134 -7.55 -13.66 19.30
N ILE A 135 -6.32 -13.56 18.78
CA ILE A 135 -5.94 -12.51 17.81
C ILE A 135 -6.74 -12.68 16.52
N ILE A 136 -7.11 -13.90 16.14
CA ILE A 136 -7.91 -14.16 14.93
C ILE A 136 -9.29 -13.50 15.02
N LYS A 137 -9.88 -13.39 16.22
CA LYS A 137 -11.18 -12.72 16.41
C LYS A 137 -11.06 -11.20 16.24
N THR A 138 -9.94 -10.60 16.61
CA THR A 138 -9.70 -9.16 16.43
C THR A 138 -9.23 -8.80 15.03
N LEU A 139 -8.78 -9.77 14.22
CA LEU A 139 -8.37 -9.54 12.83
C LEU A 139 -9.51 -9.01 11.95
N ASP A 140 -10.75 -9.41 12.19
CA ASP A 140 -11.90 -8.95 11.38
C ASP A 140 -12.20 -7.47 11.66
N ALA A 141 -12.22 -7.08 12.94
CA ALA A 141 -12.37 -5.69 13.34
C ALA A 141 -11.17 -4.85 12.86
N TYR A 142 -9.94 -5.35 13.00
CA TYR A 142 -8.75 -4.69 12.46
C TYR A 142 -8.81 -4.53 10.94
N TRP A 143 -9.34 -5.52 10.22
CA TRP A 143 -9.47 -5.48 8.78
C TRP A 143 -10.33 -4.29 8.35
N LYS A 144 -11.51 -4.18 8.98
CA LYS A 144 -12.49 -3.13 8.74
C LYS A 144 -11.99 -1.76 9.20
N ASP A 145 -11.39 -1.65 10.37
CA ASP A 145 -11.11 -0.34 11.00
C ASP A 145 -9.77 0.25 10.59
N VAL A 146 -8.81 -0.61 10.23
CA VAL A 146 -7.44 -0.21 9.92
C VAL A 146 -7.02 -0.71 8.55
N TYR A 147 -7.11 -2.02 8.27
CA TYR A 147 -6.40 -2.60 7.15
C TYR A 147 -6.85 -2.05 5.80
N VAL A 148 -8.15 -2.03 5.50
CA VAL A 148 -8.66 -1.61 4.19
C VAL A 148 -8.73 -0.09 3.99
N ARG A 149 -8.51 0.68 5.07
CA ARG A 149 -8.77 2.11 5.09
C ARG A 149 -7.66 2.91 4.41
N PRO A 150 -7.99 3.90 3.57
CA PRO A 150 -7.00 4.63 2.78
C PRO A 150 -6.15 5.60 3.62
N TYR A 151 -6.73 6.16 4.68
CA TYR A 151 -6.11 7.19 5.51
C TYR A 151 -4.94 6.67 6.37
N VAL A 152 -4.81 5.36 6.58
CA VAL A 152 -3.65 4.73 7.24
C VAL A 152 -2.65 4.15 6.24
N ARG A 153 -2.87 4.34 4.93
CA ARG A 153 -2.16 3.65 3.84
C ARG A 153 -1.61 4.58 2.76
N CYS A 154 -1.60 5.88 2.99
CA CYS A 154 -1.09 6.83 1.99
C CYS A 154 0.45 6.76 1.85
N GLY A 155 1.17 6.23 2.85
CA GLY A 155 2.63 6.14 2.88
C GLY A 155 3.29 5.62 1.61
N PRO A 156 3.04 4.34 1.23
CA PRO A 156 3.62 3.76 0.03
C PRO A 156 3.28 4.52 -1.26
N PHE A 157 2.06 5.07 -1.35
CA PHE A 157 1.64 5.88 -2.47
C PHE A 157 2.47 7.18 -2.58
N ILE A 158 2.65 7.88 -1.46
CA ILE A 158 3.42 9.13 -1.39
C ILE A 158 4.88 8.87 -1.78
N VAL A 159 5.50 7.80 -1.25
CA VAL A 159 6.86 7.39 -1.62
C VAL A 159 6.97 7.14 -3.12
N GLY A 160 6.01 6.44 -3.72
CA GLY A 160 5.96 6.23 -5.17
C GLY A 160 5.87 7.53 -5.97
N VAL A 161 5.04 8.48 -5.55
CA VAL A 161 4.94 9.81 -6.18
C VAL A 161 6.25 10.59 -6.06
N ILE A 162 6.88 10.58 -4.88
CA ILE A 162 8.19 11.22 -4.65
C ILE A 162 9.24 10.64 -5.58
N VAL A 163 9.37 9.31 -5.63
CA VAL A 163 10.35 8.63 -6.49
C VAL A 163 10.09 8.94 -7.96
N GLY A 164 8.83 8.87 -8.41
CA GLY A 164 8.46 9.21 -9.78
C GLY A 164 8.78 10.67 -10.14
N PHE A 165 8.51 11.60 -9.22
CA PHE A 165 8.86 13.01 -9.39
C PHE A 165 10.38 13.21 -9.46
N LEU A 166 11.15 12.61 -8.55
CA LEU A 166 12.62 12.72 -8.55
C LEU A 166 13.23 12.15 -9.83
N LEU A 167 12.72 11.04 -10.34
CA LEU A 167 13.17 10.47 -11.62
C LEU A 167 12.95 11.45 -12.77
N ASN A 168 11.76 12.04 -12.86
CA ASN A 168 11.43 13.02 -13.89
C ASN A 168 12.25 14.32 -13.76
N TYR A 169 12.45 14.80 -12.52
CA TYR A 169 13.19 16.02 -12.23
C TYR A 169 14.70 15.89 -12.49
N LEU A 170 15.29 14.76 -12.11
CA LEU A 170 16.73 14.50 -12.28
C LEU A 170 17.07 13.99 -13.69
N THR A 171 16.08 13.51 -14.43
CA THR A 171 16.26 12.98 -15.79
C THR A 171 15.29 13.61 -16.81
N PRO A 172 15.35 14.94 -17.01
CA PRO A 172 14.43 15.63 -17.91
C PRO A 172 14.61 15.24 -19.38
N ASN A 173 15.81 14.78 -19.77
CA ASN A 173 16.13 14.33 -21.14
C ASN A 173 16.50 12.84 -21.12
N GLN A 174 15.49 11.98 -21.32
CA GLN A 174 15.50 10.50 -21.19
C GLN A 174 16.55 9.70 -22.01
N LYS A 175 17.54 10.33 -22.64
CA LYS A 175 18.49 9.63 -23.53
C LYS A 175 19.47 8.71 -22.81
N SER A 176 19.69 8.89 -21.51
CA SER A 176 20.66 8.07 -20.76
C SER A 176 20.14 7.55 -19.43
N ASN A 177 19.11 8.16 -18.84
CA ASN A 177 18.64 7.89 -17.47
C ASN A 177 19.79 7.68 -16.47
N ALA A 178 20.90 8.42 -16.61
CA ALA A 178 22.08 8.24 -15.79
C ALA A 178 22.21 9.42 -14.83
N VAL A 179 21.96 9.19 -13.54
CA VAL A 179 22.24 10.17 -12.50
C VAL A 179 23.59 9.82 -11.89
N LYS A 180 24.56 10.73 -11.96
CA LYS A 180 25.90 10.52 -11.38
C LYS A 180 25.82 10.68 -9.86
N ILE A 181 25.66 9.57 -9.15
CA ILE A 181 25.68 9.51 -7.69
C ILE A 181 27.05 8.99 -7.25
N PRO A 182 27.72 9.61 -6.27
CA PRO A 182 28.98 9.07 -5.74
C PRO A 182 28.77 7.66 -5.18
N LYS A 183 29.70 6.73 -5.47
CA LYS A 183 29.59 5.31 -5.07
C LYS A 183 29.30 5.10 -3.58
N LYS A 184 29.83 5.98 -2.71
CA LYS A 184 29.55 5.98 -1.27
C LYS A 184 28.06 6.10 -0.96
N TRP A 185 27.36 7.02 -1.62
CA TRP A 185 25.92 7.25 -1.43
C TRP A 185 25.08 6.13 -2.03
N VAL A 186 25.54 5.54 -3.14
CA VAL A 186 24.88 4.34 -3.72
C VAL A 186 24.96 3.17 -2.75
N LEU A 187 26.14 2.92 -2.16
CA LEU A 187 26.33 1.87 -1.16
C LEU A 187 25.47 2.10 0.08
N ILE A 188 25.46 3.33 0.62
CA ILE A 188 24.61 3.70 1.77
C ILE A 188 23.13 3.44 1.44
N GLY A 189 22.67 3.86 0.26
CA GLY A 189 21.29 3.65 -0.15
C GLY A 189 20.92 2.17 -0.25
N TRP A 190 21.79 1.33 -0.81
CA TRP A 190 21.58 -0.12 -0.88
C TRP A 190 21.56 -0.78 0.51
N THR A 191 22.49 -0.41 1.39
CA THR A 191 22.52 -0.90 2.77
C THR A 191 21.25 -0.49 3.53
N CYS A 192 20.88 0.79 3.47
CA CYS A 192 19.67 1.29 4.12
C CYS A 192 18.40 0.63 3.57
N SER A 193 18.28 0.49 2.24
CA SER A 193 17.15 -0.19 1.59
C SER A 193 17.03 -1.65 2.05
N THR A 194 18.16 -2.37 2.10
CA THR A 194 18.18 -3.78 2.55
C THR A 194 17.77 -3.90 4.00
N VAL A 195 18.30 -3.04 4.90
CA VAL A 195 17.95 -3.04 6.33
C VAL A 195 16.46 -2.72 6.52
N LEU A 196 15.94 -1.71 5.84
CA LEU A 196 14.52 -1.34 5.92
C LEU A 196 13.60 -2.45 5.38
N GLY A 197 14.01 -3.10 4.29
CA GLY A 197 13.31 -4.25 3.73
C GLY A 197 13.27 -5.42 4.71
N LEU A 198 14.42 -5.82 5.26
CA LEU A 198 14.51 -6.88 6.26
C LEU A 198 13.71 -6.55 7.52
N TYR A 199 13.79 -5.31 8.02
CA TYR A 199 12.98 -4.85 9.15
C TYR A 199 11.48 -4.98 8.87
N SER A 200 11.02 -4.58 7.69
CA SER A 200 9.60 -4.64 7.36
C SER A 200 9.05 -6.07 7.30
N VAL A 201 9.85 -7.03 6.83
CA VAL A 201 9.45 -8.43 6.67
C VAL A 201 9.65 -9.23 7.96
N PHE A 202 10.82 -9.13 8.58
CA PHE A 202 11.21 -9.94 9.74
C PHE A 202 11.01 -9.24 11.08
N GLY A 203 10.64 -7.96 11.10
CA GLY A 203 10.45 -7.19 12.34
C GLY A 203 9.35 -7.75 13.26
N LEU A 204 8.42 -8.55 12.75
CA LEU A 204 7.39 -9.22 13.53
C LEU A 204 7.61 -10.74 13.67
N TYR A 205 8.83 -11.24 13.43
CA TYR A 205 9.12 -12.67 13.48
C TYR A 205 8.79 -13.30 14.85
N ASP A 206 9.29 -12.70 15.94
CA ASP A 206 9.01 -13.21 17.29
C ASP A 206 7.52 -13.14 17.62
N TYR A 207 6.87 -12.04 17.24
CA TYR A 207 5.43 -11.86 17.40
C TYR A 207 4.62 -12.92 16.63
N ALA A 208 5.03 -13.28 15.40
CA ALA A 208 4.38 -14.34 14.64
C ALA A 208 4.48 -15.70 15.36
N ARG A 209 5.59 -15.95 16.05
CA ARG A 209 5.84 -17.21 16.78
C ARG A 209 5.11 -17.30 18.12
N THR A 210 5.15 -16.24 18.92
CA THR A 210 4.66 -16.26 20.31
C THR A 210 3.31 -15.58 20.50
N GLY A 211 2.97 -14.63 19.62
CA GLY A 211 1.82 -13.74 19.80
C GLY A 211 2.05 -12.65 20.85
N ASP A 212 3.27 -12.50 21.36
CA ASP A 212 3.66 -11.50 22.36
C ASP A 212 4.59 -10.45 21.73
N ILE A 213 4.35 -9.19 22.06
CA ILE A 213 5.12 -8.05 21.57
C ILE A 213 5.15 -6.95 22.64
N SER A 214 6.31 -6.31 22.84
CA SER A 214 6.39 -5.15 23.73
C SER A 214 5.65 -3.96 23.12
N GLU A 215 5.04 -3.12 23.96
CA GLU A 215 4.28 -1.95 23.49
C GLU A 215 5.12 -1.00 22.63
N TRP A 216 6.38 -0.79 23.02
CA TRP A 216 7.33 0.00 22.24
C TRP A 216 7.57 -0.57 20.84
N TRP A 217 7.81 -1.89 20.75
CA TRP A 217 8.05 -2.53 19.45
C TRP A 217 6.79 -2.57 18.59
N ARG A 218 5.62 -2.77 19.22
CA ARG A 218 4.30 -2.66 18.59
C ARG A 218 4.11 -1.28 17.96
N ALA A 219 4.30 -0.22 18.72
CA ALA A 219 4.15 1.16 18.25
C ALA A 219 5.14 1.48 17.12
N LEU A 220 6.40 1.08 17.28
CA LEU A 220 7.44 1.31 16.28
C LEU A 220 7.09 0.63 14.95
N TYR A 221 6.66 -0.64 14.98
CA TYR A 221 6.29 -1.35 13.76
C TYR A 221 5.03 -0.77 13.10
N VAL A 222 4.03 -0.36 13.89
CA VAL A 222 2.81 0.29 13.37
C VAL A 222 3.14 1.58 12.63
N ILE A 223 4.05 2.40 13.18
CA ILE A 223 4.44 3.67 12.58
C ILE A 223 5.36 3.48 11.38
N ALA A 224 6.40 2.64 11.50
CA ALA A 224 7.53 2.62 10.59
C ALA A 224 7.52 1.43 9.62
N GLY A 225 6.88 0.30 9.95
CA GLY A 225 7.01 -0.96 9.20
C GLY A 225 6.63 -0.82 7.73
N ARG A 226 5.45 -0.24 7.46
CA ARG A 226 4.93 -0.06 6.09
C ARG A 226 5.75 0.96 5.29
N HIS A 227 6.17 2.05 5.92
CA HIS A 227 6.99 3.08 5.27
C HIS A 227 8.39 2.56 4.97
N SER A 228 8.95 1.73 5.85
CA SER A 228 10.25 1.09 5.65
C SER A 228 10.27 0.24 4.38
N TYR A 229 9.25 -0.58 4.17
CA TYR A 229 9.12 -1.36 2.94
C TYR A 229 8.98 -0.48 1.70
N ALA A 230 8.15 0.56 1.77
CA ALA A 230 7.97 1.49 0.65
C ALA A 230 9.25 2.23 0.30
N LEU A 231 10.01 2.71 1.29
CA LEU A 231 11.29 3.38 1.10
C LEU A 231 12.35 2.43 0.54
N ALA A 232 12.38 1.19 1.01
CA ALA A 232 13.27 0.16 0.48
C ALA A 232 13.03 -0.05 -1.02
N LEU A 233 11.78 -0.31 -1.43
CA LEU A 233 11.40 -0.47 -2.84
C LEU A 233 11.57 0.82 -3.64
N GLY A 234 11.34 1.98 -3.02
CA GLY A 234 11.54 3.29 -3.63
C GLY A 234 12.98 3.51 -4.05
N TRP A 235 13.94 3.17 -3.17
CA TRP A 235 15.36 3.21 -3.49
C TRP A 235 15.73 2.22 -4.61
N VAL A 236 15.27 0.97 -4.52
CA VAL A 236 15.53 -0.04 -5.56
C VAL A 236 15.08 0.45 -6.92
N THR A 237 13.84 0.95 -7.00
CA THR A 237 13.26 1.50 -8.24
C THR A 237 14.09 2.67 -8.76
N PHE A 238 14.45 3.61 -7.89
CA PHE A 238 15.24 4.79 -8.25
C PHE A 238 16.65 4.42 -8.72
N ALA A 239 17.35 3.54 -8.01
CA ALA A 239 18.70 3.10 -8.34
C ALA A 239 18.73 2.35 -9.67
N CYS A 240 17.80 1.40 -9.88
CA CYS A 240 17.68 0.67 -11.14
C CYS A 240 17.35 1.59 -12.31
N ALA A 241 16.39 2.51 -12.14
CA ALA A 241 16.01 3.44 -13.20
C ALA A 241 17.12 4.45 -13.54
N THR A 242 18.01 4.77 -12.61
CA THR A 242 19.09 5.77 -12.78
C THR A 242 20.46 5.19 -13.16
N LYS A 243 20.52 3.90 -13.52
CA LYS A 243 21.76 3.14 -13.78
C LYS A 243 22.73 3.06 -12.59
N ASN A 244 22.21 3.19 -11.37
CA ASN A 244 22.94 3.01 -10.12
C ASN A 244 22.65 1.64 -9.47
N GLY A 245 22.00 0.72 -10.20
CA GLY A 245 21.62 -0.60 -9.70
C GLY A 245 22.75 -1.64 -9.70
N GLY A 246 23.89 -1.32 -10.31
CA GLY A 246 25.00 -2.25 -10.54
C GLY A 246 25.61 -1.98 -11.92
N LYS A 247 26.82 -2.48 -12.15
CA LYS A 247 27.43 -2.43 -13.48
C LYS A 247 26.84 -3.55 -14.34
N PHE A 248 26.16 -3.17 -15.42
CA PHE A 248 26.15 -3.90 -16.68
C PHE A 248 26.83 -3.03 -17.72
#